data_AF-Q8RGU3-F1
#
_entry.id   AF-Q8RGU3-F1
#
_cell.length_a   1.000
_cell.length_b   1.000
_cell.length_c   1.000
_cell.angle_alpha   90.00
_cell.angle_beta   90.00
_cell.angle_gamma   90.00
#
_symmetry.space_group_name_H-M   'P 1'
#
loop_
_entity.id
_entity.type
_entity.pdbx_description
1 polymer ?
#
loop_
_entity_poly.entity_id
_entity_poly.type
_entity_poly.pdbx_seq_one_letter_code
_entity_poly.pdbx_strand_id
1 'polypeptide(L)'
;MTFGVIDSSQFFILTLPHLSIFPTFILLLDYYHSINHLNTSVFVMIILIPILRVIFSFIYNDFYTKNLLKEGYLPPEDDEYSNAILKGNRFLEYTKEDLLDKEKMERYRLIIEEYEQERKKDLINFVLIVILLILLIILLVYI
;
A
#
# COMPACT_ATOMS: atom_id res chain seq x y z
N MET A 1 13.73 -29.52 -2.12
CA MET A 1 12.88 -28.34 -2.37
C MET A 1 13.76 -27.12 -2.19
N THR A 2 14.07 -26.42 -3.28
CA THR A 2 14.84 -25.18 -3.25
C THR A 2 13.88 -24.04 -2.92
N PHE A 3 14.00 -23.47 -1.72
CA PHE A 3 13.22 -22.32 -1.28
C PHE A 3 13.55 -21.12 -2.15
N GLY A 4 12.55 -20.50 -2.77
CA GLY A 4 12.72 -19.24 -3.47
C GLY A 4 12.82 -18.11 -2.45
N VAL A 5 13.96 -17.43 -2.41
CA VAL A 5 14.16 -16.25 -1.57
C VAL A 5 13.48 -15.06 -2.26
N ILE A 6 12.58 -14.38 -1.56
CA ILE A 6 12.01 -13.11 -2.03
C ILE A 6 13.12 -12.05 -1.95
N ASP A 7 13.69 -11.67 -3.10
CA ASP A 7 14.66 -10.58 -3.18
C ASP A 7 13.98 -9.24 -2.85
N SER A 8 14.70 -8.38 -2.12
CA SER A 8 14.44 -6.96 -1.81
C SER A 8 13.81 -6.14 -2.95
N SER A 9 14.09 -6.49 -4.21
CA SER A 9 13.47 -5.90 -5.40
C SER A 9 11.95 -6.13 -5.50
N GLN A 10 11.44 -7.25 -4.99
CA GLN A 10 10.00 -7.54 -4.92
C GLN A 10 9.31 -6.78 -3.78
N PHE A 11 10.05 -6.47 -2.72
CA PHE A 11 9.60 -5.61 -1.62
C PHE A 11 9.52 -4.13 -2.04
N PHE A 12 10.34 -3.70 -3.01
CA PHE A 12 10.26 -2.35 -3.58
C PHE A 12 8.93 -2.07 -4.31
N ILE A 13 8.26 -3.10 -4.83
CA ILE A 13 6.90 -2.97 -5.41
C ILE A 13 5.87 -2.63 -4.32
N LEU A 14 6.15 -3.00 -3.06
CA LEU A 14 5.26 -2.84 -1.92
C LEU A 14 5.09 -1.38 -1.46
N THR A 15 6.10 -0.53 -1.66
CA THR A 15 6.14 0.86 -1.16
C THR A 15 6.05 1.93 -2.25
N LEU A 16 6.20 1.57 -3.53
CA LEU A 16 6.37 2.55 -4.61
C LEU A 16 5.11 3.18 -5.23
N PRO A 17 3.85 2.78 -4.99
CA PRO A 17 2.76 3.46 -5.71
C PRO A 17 2.57 4.91 -5.26
N HIS A 18 3.13 5.34 -4.12
CA HIS A 18 2.74 6.57 -3.45
C HIS A 18 3.44 7.84 -3.97
N LEU A 19 4.61 7.74 -4.62
CA LEU A 19 5.48 8.91 -4.82
C LEU A 19 5.24 9.71 -6.12
N SER A 20 4.49 9.19 -7.10
CA SER A 20 4.29 9.87 -8.41
C SER A 20 2.83 10.14 -8.81
N ILE A 21 1.84 9.83 -7.97
CA ILE A 21 0.43 9.97 -8.33
C ILE A 21 -0.01 11.45 -8.33
N PHE A 22 0.56 12.28 -7.45
CA PHE A 22 0.14 13.67 -7.22
C PHE A 22 0.30 14.61 -8.45
N PRO A 23 1.48 14.67 -9.12
CA PRO A 23 1.65 15.54 -10.29
C PRO A 23 0.78 15.09 -11.47
N THR A 24 0.62 13.78 -11.62
CA THR A 24 -0.08 13.15 -12.74
C THR A 24 -1.59 13.41 -12.69
N PHE A 25 -2.18 13.42 -11.49
CA PHE A 25 -3.60 13.72 -11.30
C PHE A 25 -3.94 15.18 -11.59
N ILE A 26 -3.09 16.12 -11.15
CA ILE A 26 -3.27 17.56 -11.41
C ILE A 26 -3.18 17.86 -12.91
N LEU A 27 -2.17 17.30 -13.60
CA LEU A 27 -2.02 17.45 -15.06
C LEU A 27 -3.20 16.87 -15.85
N LEU A 28 -3.80 15.78 -15.37
CA LEU A 28 -4.96 15.15 -16.00
C LEU A 28 -6.24 15.97 -15.83
N LEU A 29 -6.41 16.62 -14.67
CA LEU A 29 -7.54 17.52 -14.39
C LEU A 29 -7.44 18.83 -15.18
N ASP A 30 -6.23 19.38 -15.34
CA ASP A 30 -5.96 20.58 -16.12
C ASP A 30 -6.16 20.32 -17.63
N TYR A 31 -5.72 19.15 -18.12
CA TYR A 31 -6.04 18.66 -19.47
C TYR A 31 -7.55 18.47 -19.69
N TYR A 32 -8.29 18.01 -18.68
CA TYR A 32 -9.75 17.90 -18.74
C TYR A 32 -10.43 19.28 -18.85
N HIS A 33 -10.02 20.27 -18.05
CA HIS A 33 -10.55 21.64 -18.15
C HIS A 33 -10.28 22.25 -19.54
N SER A 34 -9.14 21.91 -20.16
CA SER A 34 -8.80 22.31 -21.52
C SER A 34 -9.66 21.64 -22.60
N ILE A 35 -10.26 20.47 -22.36
CA ILE A 35 -11.07 19.74 -23.34
C ILE A 35 -12.52 19.72 -22.88
N ASN A 36 -13.21 20.83 -23.16
CA ASN A 36 -14.62 21.12 -22.85
C ASN A 36 -15.65 20.19 -23.56
N HIS A 37 -15.22 19.02 -24.04
CA HIS A 37 -15.97 18.16 -24.98
C HIS A 37 -16.00 16.67 -24.62
N LEU A 38 -15.40 16.23 -23.51
CA LEU A 38 -15.50 14.83 -23.10
C LEU A 38 -16.82 14.54 -22.40
N ASN A 39 -17.55 13.56 -22.93
CA ASN A 39 -18.84 13.07 -22.43
C ASN A 39 -18.75 12.76 -20.92
N THR A 40 -19.79 13.06 -20.12
CA THR A 40 -19.80 12.91 -18.64
C THR A 40 -19.30 11.54 -18.17
N SER A 41 -19.53 10.49 -18.97
CA SER A 41 -19.01 9.14 -18.73
C SER A 41 -17.48 9.05 -18.66
N VAL A 42 -16.75 9.80 -19.50
CA VAL A 42 -15.28 9.77 -19.51
C VAL A 42 -14.70 10.50 -18.31
N PHE A 43 -15.32 11.59 -17.87
CA PHE A 43 -14.95 12.29 -16.64
C PHE A 43 -15.09 11.39 -15.40
N VAL A 44 -16.20 10.66 -15.30
CA VAL A 44 -16.42 9.69 -14.21
C VAL A 44 -15.35 8.59 -14.23
N MET A 45 -14.97 8.07 -15.40
CA MET A 45 -13.92 7.06 -15.51
C MET A 45 -12.54 7.59 -15.07
N ILE A 46 -12.20 8.83 -15.44
CA ILE A 46 -10.94 9.49 -15.05
C ILE A 46 -10.81 9.62 -13.53
N ILE A 47 -11.91 9.87 -12.83
CA ILE A 47 -11.93 9.95 -11.36
C ILE A 47 -11.96 8.56 -10.72
N LEU A 48 -12.75 7.64 -11.27
CA LEU A 48 -12.98 6.33 -10.66
C LEU A 48 -11.77 5.39 -10.75
N ILE A 49 -11.06 5.40 -11.88
CA ILE A 49 -9.88 4.55 -12.11
C ILE A 49 -8.79 4.74 -11.04
N PRO A 50 -8.32 5.95 -10.69
CA PRO A 50 -7.29 6.13 -9.67
C PRO A 50 -7.77 5.69 -8.28
N ILE A 51 -9.04 5.93 -7.93
CA ILE A 51 -9.62 5.49 -6.65
C ILE A 51 -9.61 3.96 -6.56
N LEU A 52 -10.11 3.29 -7.60
CA LEU A 52 -10.11 1.83 -7.68
C LEU A 52 -8.68 1.29 -7.59
N ARG A 53 -7.71 1.92 -8.28
CA ARG A 53 -6.31 1.48 -8.23
C ARG A 53 -5.76 1.51 -6.81
N VAL A 54 -6.05 2.56 -6.03
CA VAL A 54 -5.60 2.65 -4.64
C VAL A 54 -6.25 1.57 -3.78
N ILE A 55 -7.57 1.39 -3.88
CA ILE A 55 -8.30 0.35 -3.14
C ILE A 55 -7.75 -1.05 -3.48
N PHE A 56 -7.59 -1.34 -4.76
CA PHE A 56 -7.06 -2.63 -5.22
C PHE A 56 -5.62 -2.85 -4.77
N SER A 57 -4.75 -1.83 -4.72
CA SER A 57 -3.38 -2.00 -4.21
C SER A 57 -3.35 -2.48 -2.75
N PHE A 58 -4.24 -1.95 -1.89
CA PHE A 58 -4.33 -2.41 -0.50
C PHE A 58 -4.77 -3.87 -0.39
N ILE A 59 -5.78 -4.25 -1.16
CA ILE A 59 -6.32 -5.63 -1.17
C ILE A 59 -5.31 -6.60 -1.80
N TYR A 60 -4.72 -6.20 -2.92
CA TYR A 60 -3.78 -7.00 -3.69
C TYR A 60 -2.57 -7.40 -2.86
N ASN A 61 -1.99 -6.49 -2.07
CA ASN A 61 -0.80 -6.78 -1.27
C ASN A 61 -1.05 -7.87 -0.22
N ASP A 62 -2.22 -7.90 0.44
CA ASP A 62 -2.56 -8.94 1.42
C ASP A 62 -2.74 -10.31 0.75
N PHE A 63 -3.52 -10.36 -0.35
CA PHE A 63 -3.74 -11.61 -1.10
C PHE A 63 -2.44 -12.17 -1.69
N TYR A 64 -1.62 -11.30 -2.27
CA TYR A 64 -0.35 -11.68 -2.88
C TYR A 64 0.62 -12.25 -1.82
N THR A 65 0.74 -11.59 -0.68
CA THR A 65 1.57 -12.07 0.44
C THR A 65 1.11 -13.45 0.93
N LYS A 66 -0.20 -13.64 1.12
CA LYS A 66 -0.77 -14.95 1.51
C LYS A 66 -0.51 -16.04 0.47
N ASN A 67 -0.55 -15.72 -0.82
CA ASN A 67 -0.29 -16.69 -1.88
C ASN A 67 1.19 -17.09 -1.94
N LEU A 68 2.11 -16.12 -1.84
CA LEU A 68 3.55 -16.40 -1.78
C LEU A 68 3.90 -17.33 -0.60
N LEU A 69 3.34 -17.06 0.57
CA LEU A 69 3.55 -17.90 1.76
C LEU A 69 2.99 -19.32 1.57
N LYS A 70 1.84 -19.48 0.91
CA LYS A 70 1.27 -20.79 0.57
C LYS A 70 2.12 -21.56 -0.44
N GLU A 71 2.79 -20.85 -1.35
CA GLU A 71 3.72 -21.41 -2.32
C GLU A 71 5.10 -21.75 -1.69
N GLY A 72 5.31 -21.40 -0.42
CA GLY A 72 6.52 -21.72 0.33
C GLY A 72 7.64 -20.68 0.21
N TYR A 73 7.34 -19.50 -0.35
CA TYR A 73 8.24 -18.36 -0.32
C TYR A 73 8.30 -17.78 1.09
N LEU A 74 9.49 -17.62 1.63
CA LEU A 74 9.74 -17.03 2.94
C LEU A 74 10.73 -15.86 2.76
N PRO A 75 10.64 -14.82 3.62
CA PRO A 75 11.68 -13.80 3.66
C PRO A 75 13.03 -14.44 4.06
N PRO A 76 14.17 -13.87 3.62
CA PRO A 76 15.48 -14.22 4.14
C PRO A 76 15.53 -14.17 5.67
N GLU A 77 16.32 -15.03 6.32
CA GLU A 77 16.46 -15.01 7.79
C GLU A 77 17.16 -13.75 8.31
N ASP A 78 18.04 -13.15 7.50
CA ASP A 78 18.75 -11.91 7.76
C ASP A 78 17.90 -10.66 7.53
N ASP A 79 16.74 -10.78 6.87
CA ASP A 79 15.79 -9.70 6.71
C ASP A 79 14.93 -9.54 7.97
N GLU A 80 15.47 -8.85 8.97
CA GLU A 80 14.78 -8.60 10.24
C GLU A 80 13.47 -7.83 10.05
N TYR A 81 13.42 -6.90 9.09
CA TYR A 81 12.25 -6.06 8.84
C TYR A 81 11.08 -6.89 8.32
N SER A 82 11.27 -7.62 7.21
CA SER A 82 10.20 -8.43 6.63
C SER A 82 9.71 -9.51 7.59
N ASN A 83 10.62 -10.14 8.33
CA ASN A 83 10.25 -11.12 9.35
C ASN A 83 9.42 -10.50 10.48
N ALA A 84 9.80 -9.32 10.98
CA ALA A 84 9.04 -8.60 12.00
C ALA A 84 7.63 -8.24 11.51
N ILE A 85 7.50 -7.72 10.28
CA ILE A 85 6.21 -7.34 9.70
C ILE A 85 5.31 -8.56 9.47
N LEU A 86 5.83 -9.64 8.89
CA LEU A 86 5.03 -10.85 8.62
C LEU A 86 4.57 -11.53 9.93
N LYS A 87 5.43 -11.60 10.94
CA LYS A 87 5.07 -12.17 12.25
C LYS A 87 4.13 -11.25 13.03
N GLY A 88 4.38 -9.94 13.03
CA GLY A 88 3.52 -8.93 13.63
C GLY A 88 2.09 -8.93 13.07
N ASN A 89 1.96 -9.11 11.75
CA ASN A 89 0.65 -9.19 11.07
C ASN A 89 0.06 -10.62 11.04
N ARG A 90 0.65 -11.59 11.76
CA ARG A 90 0.18 -12.98 11.88
C ARG A 90 0.14 -13.76 10.56
N PHE A 91 0.94 -13.35 9.59
CA PHE A 91 1.20 -14.15 8.39
C PHE A 91 2.15 -15.31 8.69
N LEU A 92 3.06 -15.11 9.64
CA LEU A 92 4.00 -16.11 10.15
C LEU A 92 3.91 -16.20 11.66
N GLU A 93 4.21 -17.37 12.21
CA GLU A 93 4.31 -17.56 13.66
C GLU A 93 5.71 -17.20 14.16
N TYR A 94 5.79 -16.73 15.40
CA TYR A 94 7.06 -16.57 16.10
C TYR A 94 7.64 -17.94 16.45
N THR A 95 8.93 -18.13 16.21
CA THR A 95 9.61 -19.36 16.63
C THR A 95 9.92 -19.31 18.12
N LYS A 96 10.18 -20.47 18.73
CA LYS A 96 10.60 -20.53 20.14
C LYS A 96 11.92 -19.78 20.36
N GLU A 97 12.80 -19.78 19.38
CA GLU A 97 14.08 -19.08 19.41
C GLU A 97 13.88 -17.56 19.40
N ASP A 98 12.97 -17.06 18.56
CA ASP A 98 12.61 -15.63 18.55
C ASP A 98 12.12 -15.18 19.93
N LEU A 99 11.25 -15.98 20.56
CA LEU A 99 10.66 -15.65 21.86
C LEU A 99 11.66 -15.70 23.03
N LEU A 100 12.76 -16.42 22.88
CA LEU A 100 13.84 -16.49 23.87
C LEU A 100 14.80 -15.31 23.75
N ASP A 101 14.94 -14.74 22.54
CA ASP A 101 15.78 -13.58 22.27
C ASP A 101 15.03 -12.27 22.55
N LYS A 102 15.19 -11.75 23.77
CA LYS A 102 14.57 -10.48 24.20
C LYS A 102 15.04 -9.28 23.38
N GLU A 103 16.28 -9.28 22.92
CA GLU A 103 16.82 -8.14 22.17
C GLU A 103 16.19 -8.09 20.77
N LYS A 104 16.09 -9.25 20.12
CA LYS A 104 15.39 -9.39 18.83
C LYS A 104 13.91 -9.02 18.94
N MET A 105 13.23 -9.47 19.99
CA MET A 105 11.82 -9.13 20.21
C MET A 105 11.60 -7.63 20.41
N GLU A 106 12.52 -6.93 21.07
CA GLU A 106 12.46 -5.48 21.22
C GLU A 106 12.68 -4.76 19.88
N ARG A 107 13.64 -5.21 19.06
CA ARG A 107 13.82 -4.67 17.70
C ARG A 107 12.56 -4.88 16.85
N TYR A 108 11.96 -6.06 16.90
CA TYR A 108 10.72 -6.35 16.18
C TYR A 108 9.57 -5.46 16.64
N ARG A 109 9.46 -5.20 17.95
CA ARG A 109 8.45 -4.28 18.51
C ARG A 109 8.61 -2.87 17.93
N LEU A 110 9.83 -2.35 17.87
CA LEU A 110 10.11 -1.02 17.30
C LEU A 110 9.77 -0.96 15.80
N ILE A 111 10.16 -1.98 15.03
CA ILE A 111 9.84 -2.08 13.60
C ILE A 111 8.32 -2.08 13.37
N ILE A 112 7.58 -2.89 14.15
CA ILE A 112 6.13 -2.98 14.04
C ILE A 112 5.48 -1.65 14.42
N GLU A 113 5.96 -0.99 15.48
CA GLU A 113 5.43 0.30 15.92
C GLU A 113 5.65 1.40 14.86
N GLU A 114 6.85 1.47 14.27
CA GLU A 114 7.17 2.39 13.18
C GLU A 114 6.27 2.13 11.97
N TYR A 115 6.17 0.87 11.53
CA TYR A 115 5.28 0.46 10.44
C TYR A 115 3.82 0.85 10.72
N GLU A 116 3.29 0.58 11.91
CA GLU A 116 1.92 0.97 12.26
C GLU A 116 1.70 2.49 12.22
N GLN A 117 2.70 3.28 12.63
CA GLN A 117 2.62 4.73 12.55
C GLN A 117 2.60 5.23 11.10
N GLU A 118 3.45 4.68 10.24
CA GLU A 118 3.45 4.98 8.81
C GLU A 118 2.12 4.61 8.17
N ARG A 119 1.63 3.39 8.43
CA ARG A 119 0.34 2.90 7.91
C ARG A 119 -0.85 3.75 8.36
N LYS A 120 -0.83 4.26 9.59
CA LYS A 120 -1.84 5.22 10.09
C LYS A 120 -1.77 6.53 9.32
N LYS A 121 -0.57 7.08 9.08
CA LYS A 121 -0.40 8.31 8.28
C LYS A 121 -0.89 8.12 6.85
N ASP A 122 -0.57 6.98 6.23
CA ASP A 122 -1.04 6.63 4.88
C ASP A 122 -2.56 6.53 4.81
N LEU A 123 -3.18 5.88 5.80
CA LEU A 123 -4.64 5.78 5.89
C LEU A 123 -5.29 7.17 6.03
N ILE A 124 -4.76 8.01 6.91
CA ILE A 124 -5.24 9.39 7.10
C ILE A 124 -5.11 10.18 5.80
N ASN A 125 -3.97 10.11 5.14
CA ASN A 125 -3.73 10.81 3.87
C ASN A 125 -4.70 10.33 2.79
N PHE A 126 -4.93 9.02 2.70
CA PHE A 126 -5.93 8.44 1.79
C PHE A 126 -7.34 8.97 2.06
N VAL A 127 -7.78 8.97 3.33
CA VAL A 127 -9.10 9.49 3.72
C VAL A 127 -9.24 10.97 3.37
N LEU A 128 -8.20 11.78 3.60
CA LEU A 128 -8.20 13.20 3.27
C LEU A 128 -8.34 13.44 1.77
N ILE A 129 -7.64 12.66 0.95
CA ILE A 129 -7.76 12.72 -0.52
C ILE A 129 -9.18 12.36 -0.97
N VAL A 130 -9.79 11.32 -0.39
CA VAL A 130 -11.18 10.93 -0.70
C VAL A 130 -12.16 12.04 -0.34
N ILE A 131 -12.01 12.67 0.83
CA ILE A 131 -12.86 13.80 1.25
C ILE A 131 -12.72 14.98 0.29
N LEU A 132 -11.48 15.36 -0.06
CA LEU A 132 -11.21 16.46 -1.00
C LEU A 132 -11.85 16.18 -2.37
N LEU A 133 -11.79 14.94 -2.84
CA LEU A 133 -12.39 14.53 -4.10
C LEU A 133 -13.92 14.63 -4.07
N ILE A 134 -14.56 14.17 -2.99
CA ILE A 134 -16.02 14.32 -2.80
C ILE A 134 -16.41 15.79 -2.82
N LEU A 135 -15.67 16.64 -2.12
CA LEU A 135 -15.91 18.09 -2.09
C LEU A 135 -15.79 18.71 -3.49
N LEU A 136 -14.78 18.33 -4.26
CA LEU A 136 -14.59 18.78 -5.64
C LEU A 136 -15.76 18.38 -6.54
N ILE A 137 -16.25 17.15 -6.41
CA ILE A 137 -17.42 16.66 -7.17
C ILE A 137 -18.66 17.47 -6.81
N ILE A 138 -18.91 17.72 -5.52
CA ILE A 138 -20.05 18.54 -5.07
C ILE A 138 -19.94 19.95 -5.67
N LEU A 139 -18.77 20.59 -5.57
CA LEU A 139 -18.55 21.92 -6.13
C LEU A 139 -18.84 21.96 -7.65
N LEU A 140 -18.42 20.93 -8.38
CA LEU A 140 -18.58 20.84 -9.83
C LEU A 140 -20.02 20.55 -10.27
N VAL A 141 -20.85 19.97 -9.40
CA VAL A 141 -22.29 19.75 -9.65
C VAL A 141 -23.12 21.00 -9.36
N TYR A 142 -22.68 21.86 -8.44
CA TYR A 142 -23.40 23.06 -8.01
C TYR A 142 -22.96 24.35 -8.73
N ILE A 143 -21.89 24.30 -9.53
CA ILE A 143 -21.45 25.35 -10.48
C ILE A 143 -22.01 25.04 -11.87
#